data_AF-A0A1C3TPU8-F1
#
_entry.id   AF-A0A1C3TPU8-F1
#
_cell.length_a   1.000
_cell.length_b   1.000
_cell.length_c   1.000
_cell.angle_alpha   90.00
_cell.angle_beta   90.00
_cell.angle_gamma   90.00
#
_symmetry.space_group_name_H-M   'P 1'
#
loop_
_entity.id
_entity.type
_entity.pdbx_description
1 polymer ?
#
loop_
_entity_poly.entity_id
_entity_poly.type
_entity_poly.pdbx_seq_one_letter_code
_entity_poly.pdbx_strand_id
1 'polypeptide(L)'
;MPEWIKRDPATYPRMRDAKGEPVDVLSPHAPANVQADARAFAALMQHLRKIDAGRYTVIAVQVQNEPGAIGTVRDHGAAGERAFDAAVPADVLQRLGKPAGSWRQVFASDAEEMFSAWSNASYIQQVAAAGKAAYPLPLYVNTWLRYKGRTKPGEEYPAGGATWNVFDLWRLATPAIDFIGTDIYTSDYDEYTKVVGQYARADNPAWVSETGFEAATAPYHFHVLGRGGIGFSVFGIDGNEDTPDNQAAIAAHAAGFGLLAPLQRELAAGAFAGRLQAAVEKAGVPKQSLRFGAWQAQVSFGAPGWGEAPAILPGTAQHDGRALVLELQPNVFLVTGFNSRVEFVRDRADGKYGQLLRVEQGRYVDGQWQVVRLLNGDETDYGLNFRRSDPYVLRVTVGTY
;
A
#
# COMPACT_ATOMS: atom_id res chain seq x y z
N MET A 1 -9.46 -20.26 -12.44
CA MET A 1 -9.09 -21.23 -13.49
C MET A 1 -10.28 -22.11 -13.91
N PRO A 2 -10.58 -22.24 -15.22
CA PRO A 2 -11.66 -23.10 -15.74
C PRO A 2 -11.48 -24.60 -15.46
N GLU A 3 -12.59 -25.35 -15.48
CA GLU A 3 -12.61 -26.79 -15.23
C GLU A 3 -11.78 -27.62 -16.22
N TRP A 4 -11.82 -27.28 -17.51
CA TRP A 4 -11.11 -28.03 -18.55
C TRP A 4 -9.58 -28.00 -18.38
N ILE A 5 -9.03 -26.94 -17.75
CA ILE A 5 -7.62 -26.89 -17.35
C ILE A 5 -7.38 -27.81 -16.15
N LYS A 6 -8.26 -27.74 -15.13
CA LYS A 6 -8.13 -28.55 -13.89
C LYS A 6 -8.16 -30.06 -14.15
N ARG A 7 -8.97 -30.48 -15.14
CA ARG A 7 -9.19 -31.88 -15.52
C ARG A 7 -8.15 -32.45 -16.48
N ASP A 8 -7.29 -31.61 -17.08
CA ASP A 8 -6.25 -32.04 -18.03
C ASP A 8 -4.85 -31.70 -17.50
N PRO A 9 -4.36 -32.41 -16.47
CA PRO A 9 -3.01 -32.20 -15.92
C PRO A 9 -1.89 -32.64 -16.87
N ALA A 10 -2.21 -33.35 -17.96
CA ALA A 10 -1.22 -33.73 -18.96
C ALA A 10 -0.83 -32.53 -19.82
N THR A 11 -1.81 -31.75 -20.27
CA THR A 11 -1.57 -30.50 -21.01
C THR A 11 -1.24 -29.35 -20.07
N TYR A 12 -1.90 -29.27 -18.91
CA TYR A 12 -1.78 -28.17 -17.94
C TYR A 12 -1.24 -28.68 -16.60
N PRO A 13 0.06 -29.00 -16.52
CA PRO A 13 0.62 -29.62 -15.34
C PRO A 13 0.66 -28.66 -14.15
N ARG A 14 0.45 -29.24 -12.98
CA ARG A 14 0.75 -28.63 -11.67
C ARG A 14 2.25 -28.67 -11.40
N MET A 15 2.70 -27.80 -10.50
CA MET A 15 4.02 -27.94 -9.86
C MET A 15 4.11 -29.29 -9.15
N ARG A 16 5.32 -29.84 -9.07
CA ARG A 16 5.62 -30.99 -8.21
C ARG A 16 6.51 -30.58 -7.04
N ASP A 17 6.27 -31.19 -5.88
CA ASP A 17 7.15 -31.06 -4.73
C ASP A 17 8.42 -31.94 -4.89
N ALA A 18 9.34 -31.85 -3.92
CA ALA A 18 10.60 -32.61 -3.95
C ALA A 18 10.43 -34.14 -3.92
N LYS A 19 9.24 -34.65 -3.56
CA LYS A 19 8.89 -36.08 -3.60
C LYS A 19 8.24 -36.47 -4.93
N GLY A 20 7.98 -35.50 -5.80
CA GLY A 20 7.30 -35.68 -7.07
C GLY A 20 5.77 -35.60 -6.97
N GLU A 21 5.21 -35.27 -5.81
CA GLU A 21 3.76 -35.16 -5.61
C GLU A 21 3.25 -33.82 -6.18
N PRO A 22 2.04 -33.79 -6.76
CA PRO A 22 1.47 -32.55 -7.29
C PRO A 22 1.09 -31.59 -6.16
N VAL A 23 1.40 -30.31 -6.34
CA VAL A 23 0.97 -29.20 -5.46
C VAL A 23 -0.21 -28.48 -6.14
N ASP A 24 -1.14 -27.87 -5.39
CA ASP A 24 -2.33 -27.20 -5.96
C ASP A 24 -2.03 -25.83 -6.60
N VAL A 25 -0.96 -25.77 -7.39
CA VAL A 25 -0.50 -24.60 -8.15
C VAL A 25 -0.05 -25.08 -9.52
N LEU A 26 -0.41 -24.36 -10.58
CA LEU A 26 0.05 -24.66 -11.94
C LEU A 26 1.56 -24.40 -12.07
N SER A 27 2.26 -25.25 -12.83
CA SER A 27 3.68 -25.02 -13.10
C SER A 27 3.87 -23.76 -13.95
N PRO A 28 4.74 -22.80 -13.55
CA PRO A 28 5.08 -21.65 -14.38
C PRO A 28 5.96 -22.03 -15.58
N HIS A 29 6.48 -23.27 -15.62
CA HIS A 29 7.39 -23.77 -16.66
C HIS A 29 6.67 -24.52 -17.79
N ALA A 30 5.34 -24.58 -17.76
CA ALA A 30 4.55 -25.19 -18.81
C ALA A 30 4.03 -24.11 -19.79
N PRO A 31 4.47 -24.11 -21.07
CA PRO A 31 4.02 -23.13 -22.05
C PRO A 31 2.50 -23.11 -22.23
N ALA A 32 1.83 -24.26 -22.12
CA ALA A 32 0.38 -24.35 -22.22
C ALA A 32 -0.34 -23.52 -21.13
N ASN A 33 0.16 -23.53 -19.89
CA ASN A 33 -0.40 -22.77 -18.78
C ASN A 33 -0.37 -21.27 -19.08
N VAL A 34 0.82 -20.71 -19.34
CA VAL A 34 0.99 -19.26 -19.57
C VAL A 34 0.28 -18.79 -20.83
N GLN A 35 0.27 -19.59 -21.89
CA GLN A 35 -0.41 -19.21 -23.12
C GLN A 35 -1.93 -19.23 -22.97
N ALA A 36 -2.50 -20.19 -22.23
CA ALA A 36 -3.95 -20.21 -21.98
C ALA A 36 -4.40 -19.00 -21.17
N ASP A 37 -3.65 -18.66 -20.12
CA ASP A 37 -3.89 -17.50 -19.28
C ASP A 37 -3.73 -16.19 -20.04
N ALA A 38 -2.59 -15.99 -20.71
CA ALA A 38 -2.32 -14.78 -21.49
C ALA A 38 -3.38 -14.54 -22.59
N ARG A 39 -3.87 -15.59 -23.26
CA ARG A 39 -4.98 -15.48 -24.23
C ARG A 39 -6.27 -15.01 -23.56
N ALA A 40 -6.63 -15.60 -22.42
CA ALA A 40 -7.85 -15.24 -21.70
C ALA A 40 -7.77 -13.80 -21.15
N PHE A 41 -6.64 -13.42 -20.56
CA PHE A 41 -6.42 -12.07 -20.04
C PHE A 41 -6.40 -11.03 -21.16
N ALA A 42 -5.74 -11.30 -22.29
CA ALA A 42 -5.79 -10.41 -23.45
C ALA A 42 -7.23 -10.21 -23.96
N ALA A 43 -8.05 -11.28 -23.99
CA ALA A 43 -9.45 -11.18 -24.38
C ALA A 43 -10.27 -10.32 -23.39
N LEU A 44 -10.04 -10.45 -22.08
CA LEU A 44 -10.62 -9.55 -21.07
C LEU A 44 -10.24 -8.09 -21.33
N MET A 45 -8.96 -7.81 -21.53
CA MET A 45 -8.48 -6.44 -21.78
C MET A 45 -9.02 -5.86 -23.08
N GLN A 46 -9.14 -6.67 -24.15
CA GLN A 46 -9.81 -6.27 -25.40
C GLN A 46 -11.29 -5.93 -25.17
N HIS A 47 -11.98 -6.72 -24.34
CA HIS A 47 -13.37 -6.45 -24.00
C HIS A 47 -13.51 -5.14 -23.22
N LEU A 48 -12.68 -4.91 -22.20
CA LEU A 48 -12.65 -3.66 -21.45
C LEU A 48 -12.42 -2.46 -22.36
N ARG A 49 -11.45 -2.54 -23.27
CA ARG A 49 -11.21 -1.48 -24.26
C ARG A 49 -12.45 -1.19 -25.11
N LYS A 50 -13.17 -2.22 -25.54
CA LYS A 50 -14.36 -2.06 -26.38
C LYS A 50 -15.48 -1.31 -25.65
N ILE A 51 -15.66 -1.55 -24.35
CA ILE A 51 -16.83 -1.05 -23.60
C ILE A 51 -16.53 0.16 -22.71
N ASP A 52 -15.27 0.41 -22.36
CA ASP A 52 -14.87 1.38 -21.33
C ASP A 52 -13.76 2.35 -21.78
N ALA A 53 -13.23 2.22 -23.00
CA ALA A 53 -12.24 3.17 -23.52
C ALA A 53 -12.80 4.59 -23.56
N GLY A 54 -12.04 5.54 -23.02
CA GLY A 54 -12.42 6.95 -22.89
C GLY A 54 -13.26 7.26 -21.64
N ARG A 55 -13.92 6.27 -21.04
CA ARG A 55 -14.66 6.42 -19.77
C ARG A 55 -13.80 6.08 -18.55
N TYR A 56 -12.95 5.04 -18.66
CA TYR A 56 -12.06 4.59 -17.61
C TYR A 56 -12.78 4.33 -16.28
N THR A 57 -13.90 3.60 -16.34
CA THR A 57 -14.55 3.06 -15.14
C THR A 57 -13.61 2.07 -14.44
N VAL A 58 -12.90 1.24 -15.22
CA VAL A 58 -11.78 0.43 -14.73
C VAL A 58 -10.50 1.24 -14.85
N ILE A 59 -9.88 1.57 -13.72
CA ILE A 59 -8.69 2.42 -13.64
C ILE A 59 -7.37 1.64 -13.49
N ALA A 60 -7.43 0.40 -13.01
CA ALA A 60 -6.30 -0.52 -12.89
C ALA A 60 -6.82 -1.96 -12.88
N VAL A 61 -5.96 -2.93 -13.19
CA VAL A 61 -6.28 -4.35 -13.16
C VAL A 61 -5.20 -5.13 -12.40
N GLN A 62 -5.61 -5.94 -11.43
CA GLN A 62 -4.72 -6.88 -10.78
C GLN A 62 -4.46 -8.08 -11.70
N VAL A 63 -3.19 -8.48 -11.87
CA VAL A 63 -2.81 -9.67 -12.63
C VAL A 63 -2.51 -10.80 -11.65
N GLN A 64 -3.37 -11.82 -11.65
CA GLN A 64 -3.41 -12.89 -10.64
C GLN A 64 -3.85 -12.40 -9.24
N ASN A 65 -3.82 -13.29 -8.25
CA ASN A 65 -4.07 -12.98 -6.85
C ASN A 65 -3.11 -13.79 -5.97
N GLU A 66 -2.34 -13.10 -5.14
CA GLU A 66 -1.38 -13.70 -4.18
C GLU A 66 -0.53 -14.84 -4.80
N PRO A 67 0.22 -14.57 -5.88
CA PRO A 67 0.96 -15.61 -6.59
C PRO A 67 2.04 -16.25 -5.72
N GLY A 68 2.30 -17.53 -5.98
CA GLY A 68 3.29 -18.33 -5.27
C GLY A 68 2.73 -19.70 -4.90
N ALA A 69 3.54 -20.51 -4.21
CA ALA A 69 3.14 -21.85 -3.77
C ALA A 69 3.35 -22.07 -2.28
N ILE A 70 2.36 -22.71 -1.63
CA ILE A 70 2.49 -23.38 -0.34
C ILE A 70 2.58 -24.89 -0.60
N GLY A 71 3.43 -25.59 0.15
CA GLY A 71 3.71 -27.02 0.00
C GLY A 71 5.01 -27.33 -0.77
N THR A 72 5.59 -26.34 -1.44
CA THR A 72 6.92 -26.45 -2.06
C THR A 72 7.53 -25.07 -2.31
N VAL A 73 8.86 -24.97 -2.36
CA VAL A 73 9.55 -23.71 -2.69
C VAL A 73 9.50 -23.46 -4.20
N ARG A 74 9.62 -24.50 -5.02
CA ARG A 74 9.72 -24.40 -6.49
C ARG A 74 9.12 -25.64 -7.16
N ASP A 75 9.02 -25.61 -8.47
CA ASP A 75 8.61 -26.80 -9.22
C ASP A 75 9.78 -27.79 -9.36
N HIS A 76 9.59 -29.01 -8.86
CA HIS A 76 10.51 -30.14 -9.01
C HIS A 76 10.10 -31.08 -10.15
N GLY A 77 9.11 -30.71 -10.97
CA GLY A 77 8.82 -31.40 -12.22
C GLY A 77 9.99 -31.30 -13.21
N ALA A 78 10.01 -32.17 -14.22
CA ALA A 78 11.12 -32.24 -15.19
C ALA A 78 11.40 -30.91 -15.94
N ALA A 79 10.38 -30.06 -16.13
CA ALA A 79 10.58 -28.72 -16.69
C ALA A 79 11.20 -27.75 -15.67
N GLY A 80 10.74 -27.79 -14.42
CA GLY A 80 11.28 -26.98 -13.31
C GLY A 80 12.74 -27.31 -12.99
N GLU A 81 13.10 -28.60 -12.85
CA GLU A 81 14.50 -29.00 -12.60
C GLU A 81 15.43 -28.56 -13.74
N ARG A 82 15.02 -28.77 -15.01
CA ARG A 82 15.81 -28.31 -16.16
C ARG A 82 16.02 -26.79 -16.16
N ALA A 83 14.99 -26.02 -15.79
CA ALA A 83 15.09 -24.57 -15.71
C ALA A 83 15.93 -24.11 -14.51
N PHE A 84 15.92 -24.86 -13.41
CA PHE A 84 16.73 -24.55 -12.22
C PHE A 84 18.21 -24.84 -12.41
N ASP A 85 18.55 -25.89 -13.15
CA ASP A 85 19.94 -26.22 -13.50
C ASP A 85 20.50 -25.34 -14.63
N ALA A 86 19.65 -24.58 -15.33
CA ALA A 86 20.06 -23.64 -16.36
C ALA A 86 20.79 -22.42 -15.77
N ALA A 87 21.51 -21.71 -16.64
CA ALA A 87 22.16 -20.45 -16.27
C ALA A 87 21.13 -19.39 -15.88
N VAL A 88 21.44 -18.60 -14.86
CA VAL A 88 20.65 -17.43 -14.49
C VAL A 88 20.69 -16.42 -15.65
N PRO A 89 19.57 -15.80 -16.03
CA PRO A 89 19.54 -14.77 -17.06
C PRO A 89 20.53 -13.63 -16.79
N ALA A 90 21.20 -13.15 -17.85
CA ALA A 90 22.31 -12.20 -17.72
C ALA A 90 21.89 -10.83 -17.13
N ASP A 91 20.66 -10.40 -17.43
CA ASP A 91 20.05 -9.19 -16.88
C ASP A 91 19.78 -9.31 -15.37
N VAL A 92 19.33 -10.48 -14.90
CA VAL A 92 19.19 -10.79 -13.47
C VAL A 92 20.54 -10.71 -12.77
N LEU A 93 21.57 -11.33 -13.36
CA LEU A 93 22.93 -11.31 -12.82
C LEU A 93 23.48 -9.88 -12.74
N GLN A 94 23.31 -9.09 -13.80
CA GLN A 94 23.75 -7.70 -13.84
C GLN A 94 23.02 -6.84 -12.80
N ARG A 95 21.69 -6.95 -12.70
CA ARG A 95 20.87 -6.15 -11.77
C ARG A 95 21.19 -6.44 -10.30
N LEU A 96 21.54 -7.70 -9.99
CA LEU A 96 21.83 -8.15 -8.64
C LEU A 96 23.34 -8.19 -8.32
N GLY A 97 24.21 -7.79 -9.26
CA GLY A 97 25.66 -7.77 -9.08
C GLY A 97 26.26 -9.16 -8.83
N LYS A 98 25.76 -10.19 -9.54
CA LYS A 98 26.14 -11.59 -9.37
C LYS A 98 26.99 -12.10 -10.54
N PRO A 99 27.92 -13.06 -10.30
CA PRO A 99 28.70 -13.69 -11.37
C PRO A 99 27.85 -14.66 -12.20
N ALA A 100 28.33 -15.02 -13.39
CA ALA A 100 27.69 -16.05 -14.23
C ALA A 100 27.67 -17.42 -13.55
N GLY A 101 26.55 -18.14 -13.69
CA GLY A 101 26.36 -19.48 -13.16
C GLY A 101 24.89 -19.91 -13.20
N SER A 102 24.63 -21.15 -12.78
CA SER A 102 23.26 -21.65 -12.51
C SER A 102 22.66 -21.04 -11.25
N TRP A 103 21.35 -21.18 -11.07
CA TRP A 103 20.65 -20.70 -9.87
C TRP A 103 21.30 -21.21 -8.57
N ARG A 104 21.61 -22.51 -8.52
CA ARG A 104 22.28 -23.16 -7.38
C ARG A 104 23.65 -22.53 -7.09
N GLN A 105 24.45 -22.28 -8.12
CA GLN A 105 25.80 -21.73 -7.97
C GLN A 105 25.78 -20.26 -7.53
N VAL A 106 24.82 -19.48 -8.04
CA VAL A 106 24.78 -18.02 -7.87
C VAL A 106 24.16 -17.60 -6.53
N PHE A 107 23.11 -18.31 -6.11
CA PHE A 107 22.28 -17.92 -4.97
C PHE A 107 22.40 -18.85 -3.76
N ALA A 108 23.12 -19.98 -3.88
CA ALA A 108 23.39 -20.92 -2.79
C ALA A 108 22.10 -21.31 -2.02
N SER A 109 22.00 -20.98 -0.72
CA SER A 109 20.84 -21.30 0.11
C SER A 109 19.54 -20.64 -0.37
N ASP A 110 19.64 -19.51 -1.06
CA ASP A 110 18.47 -18.74 -1.53
C ASP A 110 18.03 -19.15 -2.93
N ALA A 111 18.73 -20.11 -3.55
CA ALA A 111 18.55 -20.45 -4.96
C ALA A 111 17.13 -20.86 -5.30
N GLU A 112 16.49 -21.68 -4.47
CA GLU A 112 15.14 -22.17 -4.76
C GLU A 112 14.09 -21.05 -4.69
N GLU A 113 14.19 -20.16 -3.70
CA GLU A 113 13.26 -19.03 -3.56
C GLU A 113 13.46 -18.01 -4.69
N MET A 114 14.71 -17.66 -5.00
CA MET A 114 15.04 -16.75 -6.10
C MET A 114 14.56 -17.31 -7.45
N PHE A 115 14.77 -18.60 -7.69
CA PHE A 115 14.29 -19.27 -8.89
C PHE A 115 12.76 -19.28 -8.98
N SER A 116 12.08 -19.59 -7.88
CA SER A 116 10.62 -19.60 -7.81
C SER A 116 10.03 -18.22 -8.09
N ALA A 117 10.60 -17.18 -7.47
CA ALA A 117 10.23 -15.78 -7.70
C ALA A 117 10.41 -15.38 -9.16
N TRP A 118 11.58 -15.67 -9.76
CA TRP A 118 11.82 -15.42 -11.18
C TRP A 118 10.81 -16.12 -12.09
N SER A 119 10.51 -17.38 -11.79
CA SER A 119 9.66 -18.22 -12.64
C SER A 119 8.20 -17.74 -12.63
N ASN A 120 7.66 -17.44 -11.44
CA ASN A 120 6.31 -16.88 -11.31
C ASN A 120 6.23 -15.46 -11.88
N ALA A 121 7.23 -14.62 -11.61
CA ALA A 121 7.30 -13.27 -12.17
C ALA A 121 7.34 -13.30 -13.72
N SER A 122 8.15 -14.19 -14.31
CA SER A 122 8.26 -14.36 -15.77
C SER A 122 6.97 -14.87 -16.41
N TYR A 123 6.24 -15.75 -15.72
CA TYR A 123 4.90 -16.17 -16.14
C TYR A 123 3.94 -14.97 -16.17
N ILE A 124 3.86 -14.23 -15.06
CA ILE A 124 2.96 -13.09 -14.90
C ILE A 124 3.31 -11.97 -15.88
N GLN A 125 4.58 -11.73 -16.14
CA GLN A 125 5.05 -10.77 -17.14
C GLN A 125 4.49 -11.07 -18.53
N GLN A 126 4.45 -12.33 -18.94
CA GLN A 126 3.89 -12.71 -20.26
C GLN A 126 2.38 -12.45 -20.32
N VAL A 127 1.64 -12.78 -19.24
CA VAL A 127 0.21 -12.49 -19.13
C VAL A 127 -0.04 -10.98 -19.16
N ALA A 128 0.67 -10.22 -18.34
CA ALA A 128 0.57 -8.76 -18.24
C ALA A 128 0.93 -8.08 -19.57
N ALA A 129 1.99 -8.52 -20.25
CA ALA A 129 2.38 -7.98 -21.55
C ALA A 129 1.30 -8.20 -22.63
N ALA A 130 0.70 -9.39 -22.66
CA ALA A 130 -0.42 -9.67 -23.57
C ALA A 130 -1.64 -8.78 -23.28
N GLY A 131 -1.94 -8.55 -21.99
CA GLY A 131 -2.99 -7.64 -21.56
C GLY A 131 -2.72 -6.18 -21.95
N LYS A 132 -1.52 -5.65 -21.67
CA LYS A 132 -1.15 -4.27 -22.05
C LYS A 132 -1.16 -4.06 -23.55
N ALA A 133 -0.76 -5.05 -24.35
CA ALA A 133 -0.83 -4.98 -25.81
C ALA A 133 -2.28 -4.82 -26.32
N ALA A 134 -3.24 -5.43 -25.63
CA ALA A 134 -4.66 -5.27 -25.93
C ALA A 134 -5.22 -3.92 -25.48
N TYR A 135 -4.96 -3.55 -24.22
CA TYR A 135 -5.40 -2.29 -23.62
C TYR A 135 -4.44 -1.85 -22.51
N PRO A 136 -3.70 -0.73 -22.68
CA PRO A 136 -2.60 -0.37 -21.78
C PRO A 136 -3.08 0.35 -20.52
N LEU A 137 -3.97 -0.28 -19.74
CA LEU A 137 -4.29 0.17 -18.38
C LEU A 137 -3.10 -0.07 -17.43
N PRO A 138 -3.07 0.64 -16.28
CA PRO A 138 -2.23 0.26 -15.15
C PRO A 138 -2.53 -1.19 -14.72
N LEU A 139 -1.47 -1.98 -14.58
CA LEU A 139 -1.50 -3.35 -14.09
C LEU A 139 -0.68 -3.45 -12.80
N TYR A 140 -1.18 -4.20 -11.83
CA TYR A 140 -0.45 -4.47 -10.59
C TYR A 140 -0.54 -5.93 -10.20
N VAL A 141 0.32 -6.35 -9.27
CA VAL A 141 0.20 -7.63 -8.55
C VAL A 141 0.05 -7.34 -7.08
N ASN A 142 -0.72 -8.16 -6.35
CA ASN A 142 -0.74 -8.15 -4.89
C ASN A 142 0.22 -9.21 -4.32
N THR A 143 0.49 -9.12 -3.02
CA THR A 143 1.51 -9.95 -2.36
C THR A 143 0.98 -10.52 -1.05
N TRP A 144 0.86 -11.85 -0.99
CA TRP A 144 0.85 -12.56 0.29
C TRP A 144 2.22 -12.41 0.95
N LEU A 145 2.25 -11.68 2.05
CA LEU A 145 3.48 -11.16 2.64
C LEU A 145 4.34 -12.19 3.39
N ARG A 146 5.66 -12.02 3.24
CA ARG A 146 6.68 -12.46 4.19
C ARG A 146 6.87 -11.42 5.29
N TYR A 147 6.17 -11.60 6.40
CA TYR A 147 6.15 -10.67 7.55
C TYR A 147 5.89 -11.43 8.87
N LYS A 148 5.81 -10.74 10.00
CA LYS A 148 5.60 -11.33 11.35
C LYS A 148 6.64 -12.40 11.70
N GLY A 149 7.89 -12.16 11.32
CA GLY A 149 9.02 -13.06 11.59
C GLY A 149 9.08 -14.32 10.72
N ARG A 150 8.21 -14.47 9.70
CA ARG A 150 8.24 -15.61 8.79
C ARG A 150 9.51 -15.61 7.93
N THR A 151 10.11 -16.79 7.79
CA THR A 151 11.40 -17.01 7.11
C THR A 151 11.40 -18.17 6.13
N LYS A 152 10.44 -19.11 6.21
CA LYS A 152 10.43 -20.32 5.38
C LYS A 152 9.51 -20.19 4.15
N PRO A 153 10.05 -19.93 2.95
CA PRO A 153 9.24 -19.90 1.73
C PRO A 153 8.63 -21.27 1.47
N GLY A 154 7.41 -21.32 0.92
CA GLY A 154 6.73 -22.57 0.60
C GLY A 154 6.07 -23.25 1.81
N GLU A 155 6.40 -22.84 3.04
CA GLU A 155 5.80 -23.35 4.28
C GLU A 155 5.01 -22.25 5.00
N GLU A 156 5.67 -21.13 5.31
CA GLU A 156 5.09 -20.04 6.12
C GLU A 156 4.47 -18.92 5.27
N TYR A 157 4.94 -18.77 4.03
CA TYR A 157 4.42 -17.84 3.02
C TYR A 157 4.62 -18.43 1.62
N PRO A 158 3.80 -18.03 0.62
CA PRO A 158 3.90 -18.59 -0.72
C PRO A 158 5.26 -18.31 -1.35
N ALA A 159 5.99 -19.37 -1.68
CA ALA A 159 7.25 -19.22 -2.40
C ALA A 159 7.00 -18.69 -3.80
N GLY A 160 7.80 -17.70 -4.18
CA GLY A 160 7.76 -17.11 -5.50
C GLY A 160 6.74 -16.00 -5.70
N GLY A 161 6.06 -15.53 -4.64
CA GLY A 161 5.34 -14.24 -4.64
C GLY A 161 6.29 -13.04 -4.60
N ALA A 162 5.74 -11.82 -4.75
CA ALA A 162 6.51 -10.57 -4.81
C ALA A 162 6.97 -10.04 -3.44
N THR A 163 7.47 -10.94 -2.58
CA THR A 163 7.88 -10.60 -1.22
C THR A 163 9.07 -9.64 -1.19
N TRP A 164 9.18 -8.85 -0.11
CA TRP A 164 10.16 -7.76 -0.01
C TRP A 164 11.62 -8.19 -0.26
N ASN A 165 11.97 -9.44 0.08
CA ASN A 165 13.32 -9.98 -0.10
C ASN A 165 13.68 -10.32 -1.56
N VAL A 166 12.68 -10.49 -2.43
CA VAL A 166 12.85 -10.74 -3.88
C VAL A 166 12.32 -9.58 -4.73
N PHE A 167 12.04 -8.44 -4.12
CA PHE A 167 11.40 -7.30 -4.77
C PHE A 167 12.15 -6.81 -6.02
N ASP A 168 13.47 -6.64 -5.92
CA ASP A 168 14.30 -6.15 -7.04
C ASP A 168 14.28 -7.14 -8.23
N LEU A 169 14.27 -8.44 -7.95
CA LEU A 169 14.13 -9.47 -8.97
C LEU A 169 12.75 -9.42 -9.62
N TRP A 170 11.69 -9.25 -8.83
CA TRP A 170 10.33 -9.12 -9.33
C TRP A 170 10.15 -7.89 -10.21
N ARG A 171 10.65 -6.72 -9.80
CA ARG A 171 10.60 -5.50 -10.62
C ARG A 171 11.34 -5.66 -11.93
N LEU A 172 12.50 -6.33 -11.93
CA LEU A 172 13.24 -6.63 -13.16
C LEU A 172 12.45 -7.58 -14.08
N ALA A 173 11.90 -8.64 -13.52
CA ALA A 173 11.21 -9.69 -14.28
C ALA A 173 9.85 -9.25 -14.82
N THR A 174 9.25 -8.19 -14.28
CA THR A 174 7.88 -7.75 -14.61
C THR A 174 7.77 -6.31 -15.15
N PRO A 175 8.44 -5.95 -16.26
CA PRO A 175 8.35 -4.59 -16.81
C PRO A 175 6.95 -4.18 -17.30
N ALA A 176 6.01 -5.12 -17.48
CA ALA A 176 4.60 -4.83 -17.77
C ALA A 176 3.71 -4.69 -16.52
N ILE A 177 4.27 -4.82 -15.32
CA ILE A 177 3.58 -4.54 -14.05
C ILE A 177 4.03 -3.16 -13.57
N ASP A 178 3.08 -2.26 -13.36
CA ASP A 178 3.37 -0.86 -13.00
C ASP A 178 3.75 -0.73 -11.52
N PHE A 179 3.11 -1.50 -10.63
CA PHE A 179 3.39 -1.51 -9.19
C PHE A 179 3.04 -2.84 -8.51
N ILE A 180 3.60 -3.05 -7.33
CA ILE A 180 3.37 -4.20 -6.44
C ILE A 180 2.62 -3.69 -5.21
N GLY A 181 1.46 -4.28 -4.96
CA GLY A 181 0.62 -4.07 -3.79
C GLY A 181 0.91 -5.02 -2.64
N THR A 182 0.41 -4.66 -1.47
CA THR A 182 0.55 -5.44 -0.24
C THR A 182 -0.79 -5.83 0.35
N ASP A 183 -0.90 -7.07 0.82
CA ASP A 183 -2.08 -7.59 1.51
C ASP A 183 -1.77 -7.72 3.00
N ILE A 184 -2.18 -6.72 3.79
CA ILE A 184 -1.75 -6.51 5.18
C ILE A 184 -2.84 -6.94 6.16
N TYR A 185 -2.71 -8.15 6.70
CA TYR A 185 -3.66 -8.71 7.66
C TYR A 185 -3.13 -8.65 9.10
N THR A 186 -2.90 -7.43 9.59
CA THR A 186 -2.54 -7.13 10.98
C THR A 186 -2.97 -5.72 11.34
N SER A 187 -3.22 -5.47 12.62
CA SER A 187 -3.43 -4.13 13.16
C SER A 187 -2.27 -3.64 14.04
N ASP A 188 -1.18 -4.42 14.15
CA ASP A 188 0.03 -4.02 14.86
C ASP A 188 0.74 -2.87 14.12
N TYR A 189 0.97 -1.76 14.82
CA TYR A 189 1.53 -0.54 14.23
C TYR A 189 2.91 -0.76 13.61
N ASP A 190 3.79 -1.43 14.34
CA ASP A 190 5.18 -1.58 13.91
C ASP A 190 5.27 -2.52 12.72
N GLU A 191 4.50 -3.60 12.70
CA GLU A 191 4.45 -4.52 11.58
C GLU A 191 3.78 -3.88 10.34
N TYR A 192 2.64 -3.19 10.52
CA TYR A 192 1.92 -2.56 9.42
C TYR A 192 2.77 -1.50 8.73
N THR A 193 3.31 -0.56 9.50
CA THR A 193 4.09 0.56 8.95
C THR A 193 5.44 0.10 8.40
N LYS A 194 6.05 -0.96 8.97
CA LYS A 194 7.24 -1.61 8.39
C LYS A 194 6.93 -2.20 7.02
N VAL A 195 5.83 -2.95 6.87
CA VAL A 195 5.45 -3.51 5.56
C VAL A 195 5.21 -2.41 4.55
N VAL A 196 4.41 -1.39 4.88
CA VAL A 196 4.20 -0.25 3.97
C VAL A 196 5.55 0.37 3.56
N GLY A 197 6.47 0.55 4.51
CA GLY A 197 7.82 1.08 4.24
C GLY A 197 8.71 0.18 3.37
N GLN A 198 8.51 -1.15 3.37
CA GLN A 198 9.28 -2.07 2.52
C GLN A 198 8.89 -1.95 1.03
N TYR A 199 7.63 -1.59 0.75
CA TYR A 199 7.10 -1.50 -0.62
C TYR A 199 6.96 -0.07 -1.12
N ALA A 200 6.88 0.93 -0.23
CA ALA A 200 6.91 2.35 -0.59
C ALA A 200 8.33 2.77 -1.00
N ARG A 201 8.61 2.73 -2.31
CA ARG A 201 9.93 2.95 -2.90
C ARG A 201 9.86 3.99 -4.01
N ALA A 202 11.02 4.51 -4.43
CA ALA A 202 11.08 5.43 -5.57
C ALA A 202 10.57 4.80 -6.88
N ASP A 203 10.69 3.47 -7.01
CA ASP A 203 10.26 2.67 -8.16
C ASP A 203 8.94 1.92 -7.93
N ASN A 204 8.25 2.19 -6.81
CA ASN A 204 6.98 1.55 -6.45
C ASN A 204 6.17 2.41 -5.47
N PRO A 205 4.99 2.93 -5.85
CA PRO A 205 4.14 3.67 -4.92
C PRO A 205 3.64 2.77 -3.79
N ALA A 206 3.37 3.35 -2.62
CA ALA A 206 2.65 2.60 -1.59
C ALA A 206 1.23 2.28 -2.08
N TRP A 207 0.87 1.00 -2.07
CA TRP A 207 -0.44 0.52 -2.47
C TRP A 207 -0.83 -0.64 -1.57
N VAL A 208 -1.81 -0.41 -0.70
CA VAL A 208 -2.41 -1.47 0.13
C VAL A 208 -3.59 -2.03 -0.64
N SER A 209 -3.35 -3.11 -1.39
CA SER A 209 -4.36 -3.81 -2.20
C SER A 209 -5.40 -4.49 -1.33
N GLU A 210 -4.98 -4.99 -0.17
CA GLU A 210 -5.87 -5.58 0.82
C GLU A 210 -5.40 -5.24 2.24
N THR A 211 -6.36 -5.02 3.13
CA THR A 211 -6.14 -4.96 4.58
C THR A 211 -7.33 -5.59 5.28
N GLY A 212 -7.11 -6.07 6.50
CA GLY A 212 -8.18 -6.66 7.32
C GLY A 212 -9.34 -5.70 7.57
N PHE A 213 -10.56 -6.23 7.59
CA PHE A 213 -11.79 -5.48 7.89
C PHE A 213 -12.01 -5.35 9.40
N GLU A 214 -11.24 -4.45 10.01
CA GLU A 214 -11.26 -4.21 11.45
C GLU A 214 -11.12 -2.71 11.71
N ALA A 215 -11.84 -2.20 12.72
CA ALA A 215 -11.75 -0.78 13.10
C ALA A 215 -10.30 -0.32 13.39
N ALA A 216 -9.46 -1.21 13.92
CA ALA A 216 -8.07 -0.95 14.24
C ALA A 216 -7.17 -0.73 13.02
N THR A 217 -7.59 -1.13 11.81
CA THR A 217 -6.81 -0.88 10.59
C THR A 217 -7.14 0.46 9.91
N ALA A 218 -8.29 1.05 10.24
CA ALA A 218 -8.77 2.31 9.65
C ALA A 218 -7.76 3.48 9.74
N PRO A 219 -6.97 3.64 10.83
CA PRO A 219 -5.96 4.69 10.89
C PRO A 219 -4.87 4.59 9.82
N TYR A 220 -4.53 3.38 9.34
CA TYR A 220 -3.40 3.18 8.43
C TYR A 220 -3.63 3.76 7.03
N HIS A 221 -4.86 4.07 6.63
CA HIS A 221 -5.11 4.83 5.40
C HIS A 221 -4.38 6.19 5.43
N PHE A 222 -4.32 6.86 6.60
CA PHE A 222 -3.57 8.11 6.76
C PHE A 222 -2.07 7.87 6.62
N HIS A 223 -1.55 6.79 7.20
CA HIS A 223 -0.14 6.42 7.07
C HIS A 223 0.24 6.19 5.60
N VAL A 224 -0.57 5.44 4.86
CA VAL A 224 -0.34 5.14 3.44
C VAL A 224 -0.34 6.42 2.60
N LEU A 225 -1.30 7.32 2.81
CA LEU A 225 -1.31 8.62 2.15
C LEU A 225 -0.07 9.46 2.50
N GLY A 226 0.34 9.49 3.76
CA GLY A 226 1.55 10.17 4.22
C GLY A 226 2.85 9.59 3.65
N ARG A 227 2.80 8.38 3.08
CA ARG A 227 3.92 7.74 2.35
C ARG A 227 3.82 7.93 0.84
N GLY A 228 2.97 8.84 0.36
CA GLY A 228 2.74 9.05 -1.07
C GLY A 228 1.95 7.94 -1.74
N GLY A 229 1.17 7.18 -0.96
CA GLY A 229 0.42 6.05 -1.46
C GLY A 229 -0.70 6.43 -2.41
N ILE A 230 -0.96 5.54 -3.37
CA ILE A 230 -1.97 5.72 -4.42
C ILE A 230 -3.30 5.06 -4.09
N GLY A 231 -3.38 4.33 -2.97
CA GLY A 231 -4.65 3.94 -2.39
C GLY A 231 -4.55 2.87 -1.29
N PHE A 232 -5.72 2.53 -0.77
CA PHE A 232 -5.93 1.70 0.41
C PHE A 232 -7.28 0.98 0.26
N SER A 233 -7.26 -0.35 0.23
CA SER A 233 -8.43 -1.18 -0.06
C SER A 233 -8.65 -2.21 1.05
N VAL A 234 -9.86 -2.20 1.62
CA VAL A 234 -10.26 -3.08 2.73
C VAL A 234 -10.92 -4.32 2.15
N PHE A 235 -10.44 -5.50 2.54
CA PHE A 235 -10.96 -6.76 2.02
C PHE A 235 -12.27 -7.17 2.70
N GLY A 236 -13.19 -7.78 1.96
CA GLY A 236 -14.38 -8.41 2.53
C GLY A 236 -15.39 -7.44 3.14
N ILE A 237 -15.75 -6.37 2.43
CA ILE A 237 -16.71 -5.36 2.91
C ILE A 237 -18.19 -5.72 2.63
N ASP A 238 -18.45 -6.79 1.88
CA ASP A 238 -19.79 -7.25 1.51
C ASP A 238 -20.22 -8.52 2.27
N GLY A 239 -21.53 -8.70 2.42
CA GLY A 239 -22.11 -9.94 2.97
C GLY A 239 -21.82 -10.20 4.46
N ASN A 240 -21.24 -9.23 5.17
CA ASN A 240 -20.86 -9.38 6.57
C ASN A 240 -22.08 -9.48 7.50
N GLU A 241 -21.96 -10.32 8.54
CA GLU A 241 -22.95 -10.41 9.61
C GLU A 241 -23.06 -9.08 10.37
N ASP A 242 -24.25 -8.75 10.88
CA ASP A 242 -24.49 -7.54 11.67
C ASP A 242 -24.04 -7.74 13.13
N THR A 243 -22.72 -7.72 13.33
CA THR A 243 -22.08 -7.82 14.65
C THR A 243 -21.56 -6.47 15.11
N PRO A 244 -21.40 -6.23 16.44
CA PRO A 244 -20.80 -4.99 16.95
C PRO A 244 -19.42 -4.68 16.36
N ASP A 245 -18.60 -5.70 16.12
CA ASP A 245 -17.26 -5.54 15.54
C ASP A 245 -17.33 -5.08 14.07
N ASN A 246 -18.22 -5.68 13.28
CA ASN A 246 -18.44 -5.27 11.90
C ASN A 246 -19.04 -3.85 11.82
N GLN A 247 -19.99 -3.51 12.69
CA GLN A 247 -20.52 -2.14 12.79
C GLN A 247 -19.41 -1.14 13.12
N ALA A 248 -18.52 -1.47 14.06
CA ALA A 248 -17.38 -0.64 14.41
C ALA A 248 -16.38 -0.48 13.25
N ALA A 249 -16.08 -1.56 12.52
CA ALA A 249 -15.21 -1.53 11.35
C ALA A 249 -15.79 -0.64 10.23
N ILE A 250 -17.08 -0.81 9.91
CA ILE A 250 -17.80 0.02 8.93
C ILE A 250 -17.72 1.49 9.34
N ALA A 251 -18.07 1.80 10.59
CA ALA A 251 -18.07 3.18 11.07
C ALA A 251 -16.68 3.82 11.02
N ALA A 252 -15.63 3.09 11.42
CA ALA A 252 -14.26 3.59 11.44
C ALA A 252 -13.72 3.87 10.02
N HIS A 253 -13.90 2.93 9.09
CA HIS A 253 -13.46 3.11 7.70
C HIS A 253 -14.31 4.18 6.98
N ALA A 254 -15.63 4.18 7.15
CA ALA A 254 -16.52 5.17 6.56
C ALA A 254 -16.20 6.59 7.05
N ALA A 255 -15.87 6.77 8.33
CA ALA A 255 -15.46 8.07 8.85
C ALA A 255 -14.17 8.57 8.17
N GLY A 256 -13.15 7.70 8.06
CA GLY A 256 -11.89 8.03 7.40
C GLY A 256 -12.08 8.36 5.91
N PHE A 257 -12.78 7.51 5.17
CA PHE A 257 -13.03 7.74 3.74
C PHE A 257 -13.95 8.95 3.50
N GLY A 258 -15.00 9.11 4.29
CA GLY A 258 -15.93 10.24 4.19
C GLY A 258 -15.26 11.59 4.42
N LEU A 259 -14.31 11.67 5.36
CA LEU A 259 -13.53 12.88 5.61
C LEU A 259 -12.63 13.25 4.43
N LEU A 260 -11.97 12.25 3.81
CA LEU A 260 -10.93 12.49 2.81
C LEU A 260 -11.47 12.51 1.37
N ALA A 261 -12.62 11.91 1.08
CA ALA A 261 -13.18 11.82 -0.27
C ALA A 261 -13.39 13.18 -0.96
N PRO A 262 -13.90 14.23 -0.29
CA PRO A 262 -14.00 15.57 -0.90
C PRO A 262 -12.64 16.20 -1.20
N LEU A 263 -11.57 15.73 -0.54
CA LEU A 263 -10.22 16.27 -0.65
C LEU A 263 -9.35 15.50 -1.65
N GLN A 264 -9.85 14.38 -2.22
CA GLN A 264 -9.04 13.39 -2.95
C GLN A 264 -8.12 13.99 -4.02
N ARG A 265 -8.54 15.04 -4.74
CA ARG A 265 -7.75 15.69 -5.79
C ARG A 265 -6.57 16.48 -5.24
N GLU A 266 -6.80 17.23 -4.18
CA GLU A 266 -5.74 17.98 -3.48
C GLU A 266 -4.75 17.03 -2.79
N LEU A 267 -5.27 15.97 -2.15
CA LEU A 267 -4.44 14.95 -1.51
C LEU A 267 -3.57 14.22 -2.53
N ALA A 268 -4.12 13.81 -3.69
CA ALA A 268 -3.36 13.15 -4.74
C ALA A 268 -2.28 14.07 -5.32
N ALA A 269 -2.61 15.33 -5.63
CA ALA A 269 -1.65 16.31 -6.14
C ALA A 269 -0.55 16.64 -5.10
N GLY A 270 -0.92 16.73 -3.82
CA GLY A 270 -0.02 16.95 -2.70
C GLY A 270 0.93 15.78 -2.46
N ALA A 271 0.40 14.56 -2.44
CA ALA A 271 1.15 13.32 -2.32
C ALA A 271 2.19 13.19 -3.45
N PHE A 272 1.76 13.40 -4.70
CA PHE A 272 2.64 13.37 -5.86
C PHE A 272 3.76 14.41 -5.79
N ALA A 273 3.46 15.60 -5.25
CA ALA A 273 4.43 16.68 -5.09
C ALA A 273 5.31 16.55 -3.81
N GLY A 274 5.15 15.48 -3.00
CA GLY A 274 5.88 15.32 -1.75
C GLY A 274 5.52 16.32 -0.65
N ARG A 275 4.33 16.92 -0.73
CA ARG A 275 3.82 17.98 0.17
C ARG A 275 2.78 17.49 1.19
N LEU A 276 2.50 16.19 1.19
CA LEU A 276 1.55 15.53 2.09
C LEU A 276 2.30 14.71 3.13
N GLN A 277 2.02 14.94 4.41
CA GLN A 277 2.51 14.09 5.50
C GLN A 277 1.35 13.74 6.44
N ALA A 278 1.50 12.62 7.15
CA ALA A 278 0.51 12.18 8.11
C ALA A 278 1.19 11.63 9.37
N ALA A 279 0.47 11.75 10.48
CA ALA A 279 0.81 11.12 11.76
C ALA A 279 -0.31 10.14 12.11
N VAL A 280 0.06 8.92 12.51
CA VAL A 280 -0.88 7.92 13.03
C VAL A 280 -0.37 7.51 14.39
N GLU A 281 -1.26 7.42 15.37
CA GLU A 281 -0.89 7.15 16.74
C GLU A 281 -0.21 5.79 16.86
N LYS A 282 0.96 5.79 17.52
CA LYS A 282 1.65 4.60 17.98
C LYS A 282 1.55 4.59 19.50
N ALA A 283 1.12 3.46 20.07
CA ALA A 283 1.08 3.28 21.51
C ALA A 283 2.45 3.61 22.15
N GLY A 284 2.44 4.43 23.21
CA GLY A 284 3.65 4.90 23.87
C GLY A 284 4.42 6.02 23.16
N VAL A 285 3.98 6.48 21.98
CA VAL A 285 4.57 7.61 21.24
C VAL A 285 3.49 8.68 21.01
N PRO A 286 3.16 9.47 22.04
CA PRO A 286 2.01 10.37 22.01
C PRO A 286 2.25 11.68 21.25
N LYS A 287 3.48 11.91 20.75
CA LYS A 287 3.86 13.10 19.98
C LYS A 287 4.63 12.70 18.72
N GLN A 288 4.28 13.31 17.60
CA GLN A 288 4.94 13.16 16.32
C GLN A 288 5.14 14.53 15.69
N SER A 289 6.04 14.64 14.71
CA SER A 289 6.39 15.91 14.09
C SER A 289 6.47 15.76 12.58
N LEU A 290 5.70 16.58 11.87
CA LEU A 290 5.66 16.65 10.41
C LEU A 290 6.37 17.94 9.98
N ARG A 291 7.30 17.88 9.03
CA ARG A 291 8.19 19.01 8.70
C ARG A 291 7.93 19.55 7.30
N PHE A 292 7.76 20.87 7.20
CA PHE A 292 7.44 21.61 5.97
C PHE A 292 8.33 22.84 5.85
N GLY A 293 9.58 22.63 5.42
CA GLY A 293 10.56 23.72 5.31
C GLY A 293 10.84 24.39 6.65
N ALA A 294 10.43 25.66 6.79
CA ALA A 294 10.62 26.46 8.01
C ALA A 294 9.55 26.23 9.10
N TRP A 295 8.61 25.31 8.86
CA TRP A 295 7.51 24.99 9.76
C TRP A 295 7.51 23.53 10.14
N GLN A 296 7.08 23.26 11.36
CA GLN A 296 6.77 21.92 11.82
C GLN A 296 5.33 21.91 12.34
N ALA A 297 4.55 20.92 11.93
CA ALA A 297 3.29 20.58 12.56
C ALA A 297 3.57 19.49 13.62
N GLN A 298 3.49 19.86 14.89
CA GLN A 298 3.58 18.94 16.01
C GLN A 298 2.21 18.33 16.25
N VAL A 299 2.13 17.01 16.12
CA VAL A 299 0.89 16.25 16.33
C VAL A 299 0.98 15.57 17.68
N SER A 300 -0.05 15.70 18.50
CA SER A 300 -0.14 15.01 19.77
C SER A 300 -1.46 14.25 19.94
N PHE A 301 -1.39 13.13 20.66
CA PHE A 301 -2.51 12.20 20.86
C PHE A 301 -2.85 12.12 22.36
N GLY A 302 -4.13 12.15 22.69
CA GLY A 302 -4.61 12.15 24.09
C GLY A 302 -4.51 13.51 24.80
N ALA A 303 -4.25 14.60 24.08
CA ALA A 303 -4.34 15.94 24.64
C ALA A 303 -5.82 16.31 24.94
N PRO A 304 -6.11 17.10 25.98
CA PRO A 304 -7.47 17.58 26.24
C PRO A 304 -7.96 18.45 25.09
N GLY A 305 -9.28 18.54 24.88
CA GLY A 305 -9.82 19.40 23.81
C GLY A 305 -9.63 20.91 24.07
N TRP A 306 -9.34 21.29 25.31
CA TRP A 306 -9.14 22.66 25.78
C TRP A 306 -8.04 22.70 26.83
N GLY A 307 -7.30 23.80 26.90
CA GLY A 307 -6.24 24.01 27.88
C GLY A 307 -4.91 23.34 27.51
N GLU A 308 -3.93 23.59 28.37
CA GLU A 308 -2.57 23.05 28.26
C GLU A 308 -2.58 21.53 28.25
N ALA A 309 -1.76 20.95 27.37
CA ALA A 309 -1.52 19.52 27.38
C ALA A 309 -0.67 19.15 28.60
N PRO A 310 -0.98 18.06 29.32
CA PRO A 310 -0.10 17.58 30.38
C PRO A 310 1.27 17.19 29.81
N ALA A 311 2.32 17.27 30.64
CA ALA A 311 3.68 16.95 30.23
C ALA A 311 3.81 15.51 29.68
N ILE A 312 3.06 14.59 30.29
CA ILE A 312 2.93 13.19 29.84
C ILE A 312 1.53 13.03 29.27
N LEU A 313 1.46 12.70 27.99
CA LEU A 313 0.21 12.45 27.30
C LEU A 313 -0.14 10.96 27.36
N PRO A 314 -1.39 10.60 27.66
CA PRO A 314 -1.80 9.20 27.79
C PRO A 314 -1.97 8.47 26.45
N GLY A 315 -1.98 9.19 25.32
CA GLY A 315 -2.50 8.67 24.06
C GLY A 315 -4.04 8.59 24.08
N THR A 316 -4.62 8.08 23.00
CA THR A 316 -6.06 7.86 22.90
C THR A 316 -6.42 6.47 23.41
N ALA A 317 -7.64 6.30 23.93
CA ALA A 317 -8.08 5.04 24.51
C ALA A 317 -8.16 3.90 23.48
N GLN A 318 -8.33 4.21 22.19
CA GLN A 318 -8.42 3.23 21.11
C GLN A 318 -7.17 3.17 20.22
N HIS A 319 -6.15 3.98 20.52
CA HIS A 319 -4.97 4.17 19.67
C HIS A 319 -5.32 4.47 18.20
N ASP A 320 -6.41 5.22 17.98
CA ASP A 320 -6.97 5.52 16.66
C ASP A 320 -6.66 6.96 16.21
N GLY A 321 -5.86 7.70 16.99
CA GLY A 321 -5.47 9.06 16.69
C GLY A 321 -4.73 9.16 15.37
N ARG A 322 -5.07 10.17 14.55
CA ARG A 322 -4.41 10.40 13.27
C ARG A 322 -4.61 11.83 12.77
N ALA A 323 -3.59 12.39 12.14
CA ALA A 323 -3.64 13.69 11.50
C ALA A 323 -3.01 13.63 10.11
N LEU A 324 -3.53 14.46 9.21
CA LEU A 324 -3.03 14.66 7.86
C LEU A 324 -2.77 16.16 7.69
N VAL A 325 -1.58 16.49 7.18
CA VAL A 325 -1.17 17.86 6.88
C VAL A 325 -0.65 17.92 5.45
N LEU A 326 -1.25 18.80 4.65
CA LEU A 326 -0.88 19.07 3.27
C LEU A 326 -0.45 20.53 3.12
N GLU A 327 0.76 20.77 2.65
CA GLU A 327 1.18 22.12 2.24
C GLU A 327 0.55 22.48 0.88
N LEU A 328 -0.48 23.33 0.88
CA LEU A 328 -1.17 23.79 -0.34
C LEU A 328 -0.30 24.77 -1.11
N GLN A 329 0.31 25.70 -0.39
CA GLN A 329 1.22 26.75 -0.86
C GLN A 329 2.18 27.10 0.30
N PRO A 330 3.28 27.84 0.06
CA PRO A 330 4.14 28.28 1.15
C PRO A 330 3.35 28.95 2.27
N ASN A 331 3.48 28.42 3.49
CA ASN A 331 2.79 28.87 4.70
C ASN A 331 1.26 28.67 4.73
N VAL A 332 0.67 27.95 3.78
CA VAL A 332 -0.76 27.64 3.75
C VAL A 332 -0.95 26.13 3.73
N PHE A 333 -1.58 25.61 4.78
CA PHE A 333 -1.74 24.19 5.02
C PHE A 333 -3.21 23.79 5.03
N LEU A 334 -3.51 22.62 4.50
CA LEU A 334 -4.73 21.89 4.80
C LEU A 334 -4.44 20.93 5.97
N VAL A 335 -5.28 20.92 6.99
CA VAL A 335 -5.12 20.06 8.17
C VAL A 335 -6.43 19.39 8.50
N THR A 336 -6.39 18.08 8.75
CA THR A 336 -7.56 17.31 9.17
C THR A 336 -7.13 16.07 9.95
N GLY A 337 -8.03 15.47 10.73
CA GLY A 337 -7.68 14.28 11.50
C GLY A 337 -8.78 13.81 12.44
N PHE A 338 -8.40 12.91 13.32
CA PHE A 338 -9.22 12.33 14.38
C PHE A 338 -8.38 12.21 15.65
N ASN A 339 -8.98 12.53 16.80
CA ASN A 339 -8.37 12.37 18.12
C ASN A 339 -6.91 12.85 18.22
N SER A 340 -6.65 14.03 17.66
CA SER A 340 -5.30 14.59 17.57
C SER A 340 -5.33 16.09 17.77
N ARG A 341 -4.30 16.64 18.39
CA ARG A 341 -4.02 18.08 18.42
C ARG A 341 -2.86 18.38 17.46
N VAL A 342 -3.00 19.42 16.65
CA VAL A 342 -1.94 19.87 15.72
C VAL A 342 -1.51 21.30 16.07
N GLU A 343 -0.22 21.50 16.29
CA GLU A 343 0.38 22.78 16.64
C GLU A 343 1.46 23.15 15.61
N PHE A 344 1.34 24.32 14.99
CA PHE A 344 2.37 24.80 14.07
C PHE A 344 3.44 25.57 14.85
N VAL A 345 4.68 25.13 14.71
CA VAL A 345 5.85 25.81 15.28
C VAL A 345 6.81 26.22 14.17
N ARG A 346 7.49 27.35 14.40
CA ARG A 346 8.59 27.76 13.53
C ARG A 346 9.81 26.91 13.82
N ASP A 347 10.31 26.24 12.79
CA ASP A 347 11.49 25.37 12.83
C ASP A 347 12.67 26.05 12.10
N ARG A 348 13.00 27.27 12.54
CA ARG A 348 14.08 28.07 11.96
C ARG A 348 14.69 29.02 12.98
N ALA A 349 16.01 29.03 13.08
CA ALA A 349 16.77 29.94 13.94
C ALA A 349 17.04 31.29 13.25
N ASP A 350 15.99 32.08 13.00
CA ASP A 350 16.09 33.40 12.35
C ASP A 350 15.60 34.56 13.21
N GLY A 351 15.46 34.35 14.52
CA GLY A 351 15.06 35.37 15.49
C GLY A 351 13.60 35.80 15.40
N LYS A 352 12.79 35.13 14.57
CA LYS A 352 11.35 35.38 14.42
C LYS A 352 10.55 34.34 15.18
N TYR A 353 9.36 34.73 15.62
CA TYR A 353 8.40 33.82 16.24
C TYR A 353 7.33 33.40 15.24
N GLY A 354 6.80 32.19 15.41
CA GLY A 354 5.70 31.69 14.58
C GLY A 354 4.35 32.08 15.17
N GLN A 355 3.36 32.30 14.30
CA GLN A 355 1.97 32.55 14.68
C GLN A 355 1.01 31.94 13.63
N LEU A 356 -0.22 31.66 14.08
CA LEU A 356 -1.34 31.39 13.18
C LEU A 356 -1.91 32.73 12.73
N LEU A 357 -1.87 33.02 11.43
CA LEU A 357 -2.45 34.24 10.86
C LEU A 357 -3.94 34.09 10.61
N ARG A 358 -4.37 32.89 10.20
CA ARG A 358 -5.76 32.61 9.83
C ARG A 358 -6.04 31.12 9.89
N VAL A 359 -7.14 30.74 10.53
CA VAL A 359 -7.63 29.36 10.57
C VAL A 359 -9.07 29.34 10.06
N GLU A 360 -9.28 28.72 8.91
CA GLU A 360 -10.61 28.55 8.31
C GLU A 360 -11.06 27.11 8.48
N GLN A 361 -12.18 26.87 9.14
CA GLN A 361 -12.89 25.62 8.96
C GLN A 361 -13.70 25.69 7.67
N GLY A 362 -13.62 24.65 6.85
CA GLY A 362 -14.27 24.63 5.56
C GLY A 362 -14.44 23.24 4.98
N ARG A 363 -14.85 23.21 3.71
CA ARG A 363 -15.04 21.99 2.93
C ARG A 363 -14.77 22.27 1.45
N TYR A 364 -14.44 21.23 0.71
CA TYR A 364 -14.43 21.30 -0.75
C TYR A 364 -15.81 20.95 -1.29
N VAL A 365 -16.33 21.78 -2.20
CA VAL A 365 -17.55 21.55 -2.98
C VAL A 365 -17.16 21.76 -4.44
N ASP A 366 -17.35 20.74 -5.27
CA ASP A 366 -16.97 20.76 -6.70
C ASP A 366 -15.51 21.20 -6.94
N GLY A 367 -14.59 20.76 -6.07
CA GLY A 367 -13.18 21.10 -6.14
C GLY A 367 -12.83 22.52 -5.67
N GLN A 368 -13.80 23.28 -5.15
CA GLN A 368 -13.58 24.63 -4.63
C GLN A 368 -13.71 24.68 -3.10
N TRP A 369 -12.78 25.38 -2.45
CA TRP A 369 -12.82 25.58 -1.01
C TRP A 369 -13.92 26.57 -0.61
N GLN A 370 -14.77 26.15 0.30
CA GLN A 370 -15.81 26.98 0.92
C GLN A 370 -15.55 27.10 2.41
N VAL A 371 -15.39 28.35 2.87
CA VAL A 371 -15.26 28.67 4.29
C VAL A 371 -16.61 28.48 4.97
N VAL A 372 -16.60 27.76 6.09
CA VAL A 372 -17.76 27.62 6.98
C VAL A 372 -17.66 28.64 8.12
N ARG A 373 -16.51 28.72 8.78
CA ARG A 373 -16.25 29.68 9.85
C ARG A 373 -14.74 29.90 10.06
N LEU A 374 -14.42 30.96 10.79
CA LEU A 374 -13.07 31.20 11.29
C LEU A 374 -12.94 30.64 12.70
N LEU A 375 -11.78 30.03 12.98
CA LEU A 375 -11.37 29.63 14.32
C LEU A 375 -10.37 30.66 14.82
N ASN A 376 -10.50 31.05 16.08
CA ASN A 376 -9.61 31.97 16.78
C ASN A 376 -9.82 31.83 18.30
N GLY A 377 -9.02 32.51 19.12
CA GLY A 377 -9.13 32.43 20.59
C GLY A 377 -8.97 30.99 21.07
N ASP A 378 -9.86 30.54 21.96
CA ASP A 378 -9.78 29.23 22.58
C ASP A 378 -9.61 28.09 21.54
N GLU A 379 -10.25 28.17 20.36
CA GLU A 379 -10.16 27.14 19.31
C GLU A 379 -8.75 27.00 18.70
N THR A 380 -7.87 27.97 18.93
CA THR A 380 -6.50 28.03 18.39
C THR A 380 -5.42 28.21 19.46
N ASP A 381 -5.77 28.70 20.65
CA ASP A 381 -4.84 29.02 21.75
C ASP A 381 -4.11 27.76 22.26
N TYR A 382 -4.75 26.60 22.15
CA TYR A 382 -4.21 25.31 22.58
C TYR A 382 -4.03 24.35 21.41
N GLY A 383 -3.67 24.88 20.24
CA GLY A 383 -3.53 24.12 19.00
C GLY A 383 -4.87 23.75 18.35
N LEU A 384 -4.79 23.05 17.22
CA LEU A 384 -5.93 22.66 16.41
C LEU A 384 -6.41 21.27 16.84
N ASN A 385 -7.54 21.21 17.55
CA ASN A 385 -8.00 20.01 18.26
C ASN A 385 -9.08 19.24 17.47
N PHE A 386 -8.72 18.07 16.92
CA PHE A 386 -9.61 17.18 16.18
C PHE A 386 -10.19 16.10 17.09
N ARG A 387 -11.51 15.89 17.00
CA ARG A 387 -12.27 14.95 17.82
C ARG A 387 -12.42 13.60 17.12
N ARG A 388 -12.93 12.59 17.84
CA ARG A 388 -13.26 11.27 17.26
C ARG A 388 -14.45 11.33 16.30
N SER A 389 -15.49 12.07 16.71
CA SER A 389 -16.70 12.29 15.92
C SER A 389 -16.67 13.68 15.28
N ASP A 390 -17.44 13.84 14.21
CA ASP A 390 -17.61 15.11 13.49
C ASP A 390 -16.27 15.74 13.06
N PRO A 391 -15.39 14.98 12.38
CA PRO A 391 -14.13 15.52 11.90
C PRO A 391 -14.39 16.64 10.90
N TYR A 392 -13.50 17.63 10.88
CA TYR A 392 -13.60 18.79 10.02
C TYR A 392 -12.24 19.10 9.40
N VAL A 393 -12.25 19.87 8.32
CA VAL A 393 -11.05 20.26 7.59
C VAL A 393 -10.75 21.71 7.87
N LEU A 394 -9.47 22.00 8.12
CA LEU A 394 -8.96 23.35 8.32
C LEU A 394 -8.04 23.77 7.17
N ARG A 395 -8.16 25.02 6.75
CA ARG A 395 -7.11 25.73 6.01
C ARG A 395 -6.41 26.70 6.95
N VAL A 396 -5.13 26.49 7.16
CA VAL A 396 -4.30 27.18 8.16
C VAL A 396 -3.25 28.00 7.44
N THR A 397 -3.27 29.31 7.66
CA THR A 397 -2.21 30.22 7.21
C THR A 397 -1.33 30.55 8.40
N VAL A 398 -0.03 30.28 8.28
CA VAL A 398 0.97 30.59 9.30
C VAL A 398 1.83 31.78 8.88
N GLY A 399 2.47 32.43 9.84
CA GLY A 399 3.31 33.58 9.55
C GLY A 399 4.25 33.90 10.70
N THR A 400 5.09 34.91 10.50
CA THR A 400 6.07 35.33 11.51
C THR A 400 5.84 36.76 11.95
N TYR A 401 6.29 37.11 13.15
CA TYR A 401 6.43 38.49 13.62
C TYR A 401 7.84 38.75 14.16
#